data_AF-D7VLU9-F1
#
_entry.id   AF-D7VLU9-F1
#
_cell.length_a   1.000
_cell.length_b   1.000
_cell.length_c   1.000
_cell.angle_alpha   90.00
_cell.angle_beta   90.00
_cell.angle_gamma   90.00
#
_symmetry.space_group_name_H-M   'P 1'
#
loop_
_entity.id
_entity.type
_entity.pdbx_description
1 polymer ?
#
loop_
_entity_poly.entity_id
_entity_poly.type
_entity_poly.pdbx_seq_one_letter_code
_entity_poly.pdbx_strand_id
1 'polypeptide(L)'
;MRTIFLITIVSLLFSSCERKEEKKRSNDFSFYLPDADLYITTSKRMEGDFYVMFSKTDSISRLSDSTDYIKCDIEDVPLIIVFDPINKDNIYIKYPYVEKINKKNLNIIKFKKNDFNNKFYHNGIGAGPNTLKNPYKKLYVIPTSYNITFQRDSSFNSQIIIKNGNMWGE
;
A
#
# COMPACT_ATOMS: atom_id res chain seq x y z
N MET A 1 -19.85 0.88 -52.50
CA MET A 1 -18.59 1.11 -51.74
C MET A 1 -18.75 1.95 -50.46
N ARG A 2 -19.97 2.30 -50.00
CA ARG A 2 -20.16 3.00 -48.70
C ARG A 2 -20.38 2.04 -47.51
N THR A 3 -20.93 0.85 -47.77
CA THR A 3 -21.29 -0.13 -46.74
C THR A 3 -20.09 -0.88 -46.15
N ILE A 4 -19.05 -1.14 -46.97
CA ILE A 4 -17.83 -1.85 -46.53
C ILE A 4 -17.00 -0.98 -45.57
N PHE A 5 -16.98 0.34 -45.79
CA PHE A 5 -16.26 1.31 -44.95
C PHE A 5 -16.86 1.43 -43.53
N LEU A 6 -18.17 1.21 -43.40
CA LEU A 6 -18.85 1.29 -42.10
C LEU A 6 -18.53 0.07 -41.22
N ILE A 7 -18.38 -1.11 -41.84
CA ILE A 7 -18.06 -2.35 -41.13
C ILE A 7 -16.62 -2.31 -40.58
N THR A 8 -15.67 -1.75 -41.34
CA THR A 8 -14.27 -1.59 -40.87
C THR A 8 -14.16 -0.64 -39.68
N ILE A 9 -14.90 0.49 -39.68
CA ILE A 9 -14.87 1.46 -38.58
C ILE A 9 -15.45 0.85 -37.28
N VAL A 10 -16.52 0.07 -37.38
CA VAL A 10 -17.12 -0.59 -36.21
C VAL A 10 -16.19 -1.68 -35.65
N SER A 11 -15.52 -2.47 -36.51
CA SER A 11 -14.52 -3.45 -36.04
C SER A 11 -13.28 -2.82 -35.39
N LEU A 12 -12.88 -1.61 -35.81
CA LEU A 12 -11.75 -0.88 -35.22
C LEU A 12 -12.09 -0.32 -33.82
N LEU A 13 -13.36 0.00 -33.55
CA LEU A 13 -13.81 0.48 -32.24
C LEU A 13 -13.91 -0.65 -31.20
N PHE A 14 -14.21 -1.89 -31.62
CA PHE A 14 -14.22 -3.05 -30.72
C PHE A 14 -12.82 -3.58 -30.36
N SER A 15 -11.80 -3.30 -31.18
CA SER A 15 -10.40 -3.71 -30.86
C SER A 15 -9.65 -2.72 -29.95
N SER A 16 -10.21 -1.54 -29.67
CA SER A 16 -9.53 -0.51 -28.86
C SER A 16 -9.90 -0.53 -27.37
N CYS A 17 -10.65 -1.54 -26.93
CA CYS A 17 -10.93 -1.78 -25.51
C CYS A 17 -10.32 -3.10 -25.03
N GLU A 18 -9.12 -3.43 -25.50
CA GLU A 18 -8.25 -4.27 -24.68
C GLU A 18 -7.85 -3.45 -23.46
N ARG A 19 -8.63 -3.57 -22.38
CA ARG A 19 -8.07 -3.33 -21.04
C ARG A 19 -6.84 -4.23 -20.98
N LYS A 20 -5.65 -3.62 -21.10
CA LYS A 20 -4.39 -4.30 -20.85
C LYS A 20 -4.48 -4.86 -19.44
N GLU A 21 -4.90 -6.12 -19.33
CA GLU A 21 -4.88 -6.84 -18.08
C GLU A 21 -3.40 -6.95 -17.74
N GLU A 22 -2.94 -6.12 -16.80
CA GLU A 22 -1.58 -6.20 -16.30
C GLU A 22 -1.41 -7.58 -15.67
N LYS A 23 -0.81 -8.51 -16.43
CA LYS A 23 -0.29 -9.77 -15.91
C LYS A 23 0.61 -9.43 -14.72
N LYS A 24 0.50 -10.24 -13.65
CA LYS A 24 1.29 -10.19 -12.41
C LYS A 24 2.73 -9.80 -12.75
N ARG A 25 3.13 -8.55 -12.47
CA ARG A 25 4.48 -8.05 -12.76
C ARG A 25 5.42 -8.70 -11.74
N SER A 26 6.67 -8.96 -12.12
CA SER A 26 7.68 -9.67 -11.31
C SER A 26 8.00 -9.04 -9.95
N ASN A 27 7.46 -7.84 -9.66
CA ASN A 27 7.81 -7.03 -8.50
C ASN A 27 6.65 -6.93 -7.48
N ASP A 28 5.66 -7.80 -7.59
CA ASP A 28 4.54 -7.87 -6.65
C ASP A 28 4.90 -8.79 -5.49
N PHE A 29 4.74 -8.31 -4.25
CA PHE A 29 4.98 -9.09 -3.05
C PHE A 29 3.74 -9.07 -2.17
N SER A 30 3.25 -10.25 -1.82
CA SER A 30 2.04 -10.42 -1.00
C SER A 30 2.35 -11.13 0.30
N PHE A 31 1.72 -10.66 1.37
CA PHE A 31 1.76 -11.31 2.67
C PHE A 31 0.44 -11.08 3.41
N TYR A 32 0.12 -11.99 4.33
CA TYR A 32 -1.00 -11.82 5.25
C TYR A 32 -0.49 -11.24 6.56
N LEU A 33 -1.23 -10.27 7.10
CA LEU A 33 -0.95 -9.63 8.37
C LEU A 33 -2.02 -10.02 9.41
N PRO A 34 -1.77 -11.01 10.28
CA PRO A 34 -2.78 -11.53 11.20
C PRO A 34 -3.34 -10.48 12.17
N ASP A 35 -2.49 -9.57 12.67
CA ASP A 35 -2.89 -8.52 13.61
C ASP A 35 -3.94 -7.56 13.02
N ALA A 36 -3.95 -7.37 11.70
CA ALA A 36 -4.91 -6.53 10.99
C ALA A 36 -6.00 -7.35 10.28
N ASP A 37 -5.89 -8.68 10.27
CA ASP A 37 -6.69 -9.59 9.45
C ASP A 37 -6.79 -9.08 8.01
N LEU A 38 -5.64 -8.99 7.35
CA LEU A 38 -5.51 -8.29 6.08
C LEU A 38 -4.43 -8.91 5.20
N TYR A 39 -4.78 -9.20 3.95
CA TYR A 39 -3.82 -9.45 2.88
C TYR A 39 -3.30 -8.12 2.35
N ILE A 40 -1.99 -7.97 2.33
CA ILE A 40 -1.29 -6.80 1.82
C ILE A 40 -0.49 -7.23 0.61
N THR A 41 -0.68 -6.53 -0.51
CA THR A 41 0.16 -6.70 -1.68
C THR A 41 0.84 -5.39 -2.03
N THR A 42 2.16 -5.39 -2.03
CA THR A 42 2.97 -4.28 -2.48
C THR A 42 3.37 -4.49 -3.94
N SER A 43 3.52 -3.40 -4.67
CA SER A 43 3.84 -3.48 -6.09
C SER A 43 4.60 -2.27 -6.57
N LYS A 44 5.75 -2.52 -7.22
CA LYS A 44 6.58 -1.51 -7.87
C LYS A 44 6.29 -1.50 -9.37
N ARG A 45 5.82 -0.38 -9.93
CA ARG A 45 5.43 -0.26 -11.35
C ARG A 45 6.48 0.54 -12.14
N MET A 46 6.46 0.42 -13.47
CA MET A 46 7.53 0.87 -14.38
C MET A 46 7.67 2.39 -14.56
N GLU A 47 7.07 3.22 -13.72
CA GLU A 47 7.00 4.68 -13.92
C GLU A 47 7.33 5.49 -12.66
N GLY A 48 7.99 4.89 -11.66
CA GLY A 48 8.21 5.59 -10.39
C GLY A 48 7.12 5.30 -9.35
N ASP A 49 6.03 4.63 -9.71
CA ASP A 49 4.94 4.36 -8.77
C ASP A 49 5.19 3.15 -7.86
N PHE A 50 4.82 3.32 -6.59
CA PHE A 50 4.72 2.25 -5.61
C PHE A 50 3.30 2.14 -5.05
N TYR A 51 2.75 0.93 -5.05
CA TYR A 51 1.41 0.63 -4.55
C TYR A 51 1.47 -0.24 -3.31
N VAL A 52 0.61 0.06 -2.34
CA VAL A 52 0.25 -0.83 -1.23
C VAL A 52 -1.24 -1.09 -1.34
N MET A 53 -1.60 -2.34 -1.63
CA MET A 53 -2.97 -2.77 -1.86
C MET A 53 -3.44 -3.67 -0.71
N PHE A 54 -4.72 -3.57 -0.38
CA PHE A 54 -5.33 -4.18 0.81
C PHE A 54 -6.56 -5.01 0.44
N SER A 55 -6.66 -6.21 0.98
CA SER A 55 -7.81 -7.10 0.81
C SER A 55 -8.07 -7.91 2.08
N LYS A 56 -9.35 -8.16 2.37
CA LYS A 56 -9.78 -9.04 3.48
C LYS A 56 -9.78 -10.52 3.10
N THR A 57 -9.85 -10.85 1.81
CA THR A 57 -10.09 -12.22 1.34
C THR A 57 -8.82 -12.93 0.90
N ASP A 58 -8.00 -12.26 0.09
CA ASP A 58 -6.93 -12.90 -0.66
C ASP A 58 -5.85 -11.90 -1.12
N SER A 59 -4.70 -12.44 -1.54
CA SER A 59 -3.65 -11.64 -2.18
C SER A 59 -4.16 -11.06 -3.50
N ILE A 60 -3.81 -9.81 -3.78
CA ILE A 60 -4.28 -9.11 -4.96
C ILE A 60 -3.29 -9.36 -6.10
N SER A 61 -3.75 -10.00 -7.17
CA SER A 61 -2.91 -10.31 -8.33
C SER A 61 -2.86 -9.21 -9.38
N ARG A 62 -3.84 -8.28 -9.35
CA ARG A 62 -4.02 -7.21 -10.34
C ARG A 62 -4.58 -5.96 -9.66
N LEU A 63 -4.01 -4.81 -9.98
CA LEU A 63 -4.56 -3.53 -9.56
C LEU A 63 -5.87 -3.27 -10.29
N SER A 64 -6.92 -2.93 -9.55
CA SER A 64 -8.23 -2.61 -10.11
C SER A 64 -8.92 -1.52 -9.30
N ASP A 65 -9.91 -0.85 -9.91
CA ASP A 65 -10.64 0.21 -9.22
C ASP A 65 -11.49 -0.31 -8.05
N SER A 66 -11.77 -1.62 -7.95
CA SER A 66 -12.46 -2.20 -6.79
C SER A 66 -11.54 -2.48 -5.60
N THR A 67 -10.22 -2.35 -5.78
CA THR A 67 -9.21 -2.66 -4.77
C THR A 67 -8.90 -1.45 -3.90
N ASP A 68 -8.95 -1.62 -2.57
CA ASP A 68 -8.43 -0.61 -1.65
C ASP A 68 -6.91 -0.50 -1.79
N TYR A 69 -6.38 0.70 -2.09
CA TYR A 69 -4.95 0.90 -2.24
C TYR A 69 -4.47 2.30 -1.89
N ILE A 70 -3.18 2.39 -1.61
CA ILE A 70 -2.40 3.61 -1.51
C ILE A 70 -1.34 3.59 -2.61
N LYS A 71 -1.14 4.74 -3.26
CA LYS A 71 -0.07 4.99 -4.22
C LYS A 71 0.84 6.10 -3.68
N CYS A 72 2.15 5.92 -3.79
CA CYS A 72 3.18 6.93 -3.57
C CYS A 72 4.26 6.85 -4.65
N ASP A 73 5.15 7.83 -4.67
CA ASP A 73 6.36 7.76 -5.48
C ASP A 73 7.35 6.78 -4.82
N ILE A 74 8.17 6.11 -5.63
CA ILE A 74 9.29 5.29 -5.17
C ILE A 74 10.34 6.18 -4.49
N GLU A 75 10.51 7.43 -4.92
CA GLU A 75 11.46 8.39 -4.36
C GLU A 75 11.00 9.00 -3.02
N ASP A 76 9.74 8.74 -2.61
CA ASP A 76 9.21 9.23 -1.34
C ASP A 76 9.91 8.63 -0.12
N VAL A 77 9.79 9.35 1.00
CA VAL A 77 10.21 8.84 2.31
C VAL A 77 9.36 7.62 2.72
N PRO A 78 9.80 6.86 3.73
CA PRO A 78 9.13 5.63 4.11
C PRO A 78 7.66 5.83 4.50
N LEU A 79 6.80 5.00 3.90
CA LEU A 79 5.39 4.92 4.24
C LEU A 79 5.24 4.31 5.63
N ILE A 80 4.52 5.03 6.49
CA ILE A 80 4.15 4.56 7.82
C ILE A 80 2.66 4.29 7.83
N ILE A 81 2.30 3.03 7.96
CA ILE A 81 0.92 2.55 8.02
C ILE A 81 0.71 1.96 9.41
N VAL A 82 -0.33 2.42 10.10
CA VAL A 82 -0.68 1.95 11.44
C VAL A 82 -2.03 1.23 11.39
N PHE A 83 -2.08 0.08 12.05
CA PHE A 83 -3.27 -0.74 12.21
C PHE A 83 -3.69 -0.77 13.68
N ASP A 84 -4.99 -0.82 13.89
CA ASP A 84 -5.60 -1.08 15.19
C ASP A 84 -6.15 -2.51 15.22
N PRO A 85 -5.57 -3.42 16.02
CA PRO A 85 -6.05 -4.81 16.10
C PRO A 85 -7.50 -4.95 16.56
N ILE A 86 -8.05 -3.92 17.22
CA ILE A 86 -9.45 -3.88 17.67
C ILE A 86 -10.35 -3.40 16.53
N ASN A 87 -9.93 -2.37 15.80
CA ASN A 87 -10.71 -1.75 14.71
C ASN A 87 -10.06 -2.06 13.34
N LYS A 88 -10.16 -3.32 12.92
CA LYS A 88 -9.44 -3.89 11.77
C LYS A 88 -9.85 -3.37 10.39
N ASP A 89 -10.90 -2.57 10.31
CA ASP A 89 -11.32 -1.92 9.06
C ASP A 89 -10.63 -0.58 8.85
N ASN A 90 -10.00 -0.03 9.89
CA ASN A 90 -9.32 1.26 9.83
C ASN A 90 -7.82 1.09 9.55
N ILE A 91 -7.34 1.78 8.52
CA ILE A 91 -5.92 1.86 8.15
C ILE A 91 -5.49 3.31 8.28
N TYR A 92 -4.51 3.58 9.14
CA TYR A 92 -4.07 4.94 9.43
C TYR A 92 -2.73 5.23 8.76
N ILE A 93 -2.64 6.34 8.03
CA ILE A 93 -1.42 6.67 7.28
C ILE A 93 -0.95 8.08 7.54
N LYS A 94 0.37 8.25 7.48
CA LYS A 94 1.04 9.54 7.67
C LYS A 94 1.18 10.29 6.34
N TYR A 95 0.53 11.44 6.23
CA TYR A 95 0.66 12.41 5.12
C TYR A 95 1.93 13.28 5.30
N PRO A 96 2.62 13.78 4.24
CA PRO A 96 2.21 13.92 2.83
C PRO A 96 2.60 12.83 1.84
N TYR A 97 3.24 11.76 2.28
CA TYR A 97 3.96 10.82 1.41
C TYR A 97 3.05 9.83 0.66
N VAL A 98 1.83 10.26 0.34
CA VAL A 98 0.78 9.47 -0.32
C VAL A 98 0.14 10.37 -1.37
N GLU A 99 0.32 10.00 -2.63
CA GLU A 99 -0.22 10.73 -3.78
C GLU A 99 -1.70 10.43 -3.98
N LYS A 100 -2.07 9.14 -3.97
CA LYS A 100 -3.44 8.70 -4.26
C LYS A 100 -3.89 7.61 -3.30
N ILE A 101 -5.18 7.66 -2.96
CA ILE A 101 -5.87 6.62 -2.21
C ILE A 101 -7.09 6.21 -3.02
N ASN A 102 -7.25 4.91 -3.22
CA ASN A 102 -8.52 4.34 -3.64
C ASN A 102 -9.14 3.63 -2.43
N LYS A 103 -10.35 4.04 -2.09
CA LYS A 103 -11.10 3.54 -0.94
C LYS A 103 -12.41 2.93 -1.44
N LYS A 104 -12.65 1.65 -1.14
CA LYS A 104 -13.85 0.88 -1.52
C LYS A 104 -14.46 0.17 -0.32
N ASN A 105 -13.67 -0.63 0.41
CA ASN A 105 -14.18 -1.46 1.51
C ASN A 105 -13.56 -1.09 2.86
N LEU A 106 -12.31 -0.61 2.89
CA LEU A 106 -11.59 -0.29 4.13
C LEU A 106 -11.60 1.21 4.40
N ASN A 107 -11.46 1.61 5.66
CA ASN A 107 -11.34 3.00 6.06
C ASN A 107 -9.88 3.44 6.09
N ILE A 108 -9.38 3.93 4.95
CA ILE A 108 -8.04 4.51 4.85
C ILE A 108 -8.07 5.98 5.29
N ILE A 109 -7.45 6.29 6.43
CA ILE A 109 -7.53 7.59 7.11
C ILE A 109 -6.14 8.24 7.14
N LYS A 110 -6.05 9.45 6.56
CA LYS A 110 -4.83 10.27 6.55
C LYS A 110 -4.74 11.15 7.78
N PHE A 111 -3.55 11.24 8.38
CA PHE A 111 -3.21 12.23 9.39
C PHE A 111 -2.03 13.09 8.95
N LYS A 112 -2.08 14.38 9.28
CA LYS A 112 -0.88 15.24 9.22
C LYS A 112 0.15 14.74 10.23
N LYS A 113 1.43 15.03 9.98
CA LYS A 113 2.57 14.54 10.78
C LYS A 113 2.37 14.67 12.30
N ASN A 114 1.95 15.85 12.78
CA ASN A 114 1.80 16.10 14.21
C ASN A 114 0.63 15.31 14.82
N ASP A 115 -0.54 15.33 14.17
CA ASP A 115 -1.72 14.59 14.63
C ASP A 115 -1.47 13.08 14.64
N PHE A 116 -0.76 12.57 13.62
CA PHE A 116 -0.36 11.17 13.55
C PHE A 116 0.54 10.78 14.72
N ASN A 117 1.59 11.57 14.96
CA ASN A 117 2.54 11.33 16.04
C ASN A 117 1.82 11.39 17.41
N ASN A 118 1.02 12.43 17.65
CA ASN A 118 0.28 12.61 18.90
C ASN A 118 -0.72 11.47 19.15
N LYS A 119 -1.37 10.96 18.11
CA LYS A 119 -2.33 9.86 18.22
C LYS A 119 -1.63 8.55 18.53
N PHE A 120 -0.62 8.17 17.75
CA PHE A 120 -0.08 6.81 17.75
C PHE A 120 1.21 6.61 18.53
N TYR A 121 1.87 7.67 19.00
CA TYR A 121 3.16 7.55 19.68
C TYR A 121 3.15 8.24 21.04
N HIS A 122 3.84 7.62 22.01
CA HIS A 122 4.32 8.35 23.17
C HIS A 122 5.55 9.15 22.76
N ASN A 123 5.62 10.40 23.20
CA ASN A 123 6.82 11.20 23.02
C ASN A 123 7.97 10.57 23.81
N GLY A 124 9.14 10.52 23.18
CA GLY A 124 10.36 10.12 23.89
C GLY A 124 10.64 11.04 25.07
N ILE A 125 11.27 10.50 26.11
CA ILE A 125 11.78 11.29 27.23
C ILE A 125 13.23 11.68 26.92
N GLY A 126 13.54 12.98 26.95
CA GLY A 126 14.87 13.51 26.64
C GLY A 126 15.28 13.23 25.19
N ALA A 127 16.41 12.55 24.99
CA ALA A 127 16.90 12.14 23.67
C ALA A 127 16.33 10.78 23.20
N GLY A 128 15.42 10.17 23.96
CA GLY A 128 14.81 8.89 23.61
C GLY A 128 13.92 8.97 22.36
N PRO A 129 13.82 7.90 21.56
CA PRO A 129 12.93 7.86 20.41
C PRO A 129 11.45 7.82 20.84
N ASN A 130 10.56 8.29 19.97
CA ASN A 130 9.13 8.09 20.14
C ASN A 130 8.79 6.59 20.08
N THR A 131 7.89 6.14 20.95
CA THR A 131 7.47 4.73 21.04
C THR A 131 6.01 4.57 20.59
N LEU A 132 5.71 3.50 19.85
CA LEU A 132 4.35 3.22 19.39
C LEU A 132 3.47 2.92 20.60
N LYS A 133 2.27 3.50 20.68
CA LYS A 133 1.29 3.19 21.74
C LYS A 133 0.68 1.81 21.48
N ASN A 134 0.57 0.98 22.52
CA ASN A 134 -0.26 -0.22 22.43
C ASN A 134 -1.76 0.17 22.35
N PRO A 135 -2.63 -0.60 21.66
CA PRO A 135 -2.37 -1.88 20.98
C PRO A 135 -1.94 -1.75 19.51
N TYR A 136 -1.66 -0.53 19.03
CA TYR A 136 -1.40 -0.29 17.61
C TYR A 136 -0.21 -1.08 17.07
N LYS A 137 -0.28 -1.37 15.77
CA LYS A 137 0.73 -2.09 15.01
C LYS A 137 1.20 -1.20 13.88
N LYS A 138 2.47 -1.27 13.50
CA LYS A 138 3.03 -0.38 12.48
C LYS A 138 3.71 -1.19 11.38
N LEU A 139 3.26 -1.00 10.16
CA LEU A 139 3.97 -1.42 8.95
C LEU A 139 4.76 -0.23 8.41
N TYR A 140 6.04 -0.47 8.18
CA TYR A 140 6.98 0.47 7.64
C TYR A 140 7.44 -0.04 6.28
N VAL A 141 7.19 0.73 5.23
CA VAL A 141 7.54 0.37 3.85
C VAL A 141 8.48 1.43 3.31
N ILE A 142 9.63 1.02 2.79
CA ILE A 142 10.60 1.88 2.12
C ILE A 142 10.51 1.58 0.62
N PRO A 143 9.81 2.39 -0.18
CA PRO A 143 9.60 2.10 -1.60
C PRO A 143 10.89 2.01 -2.43
N THR A 144 11.88 2.86 -2.13
CA THR A 144 13.18 2.90 -2.82
C THR A 144 13.92 1.56 -2.77
N SER A 145 14.08 1.00 -1.57
CA SER A 145 14.80 -0.26 -1.31
C SER A 145 13.88 -1.50 -1.26
N TYR A 146 12.57 -1.30 -1.33
CA TYR A 146 11.57 -2.36 -1.16
C TYR A 146 11.71 -3.13 0.18
N ASN A 147 12.15 -2.43 1.22
CA ASN A 147 12.21 -2.99 2.57
C ASN A 147 10.87 -2.81 3.28
N ILE A 148 10.37 -3.89 3.86
CA ILE A 148 9.10 -3.92 4.60
C ILE A 148 9.38 -4.51 5.98
N THR A 149 9.13 -3.70 7.02
CA THR A 149 9.23 -4.14 8.41
C THR A 149 7.92 -3.90 9.14
N PHE A 150 7.64 -4.77 10.10
CA PHE A 150 6.42 -4.71 10.90
C PHE A 150 6.75 -4.72 12.38
N GLN A 151 6.24 -3.72 13.10
CA GLN A 151 6.39 -3.58 14.54
C GLN A 151 5.10 -3.99 15.24
N ARG A 152 5.19 -5.03 16.09
CA ARG A 152 4.04 -5.59 16.79
C ARG A 152 3.67 -4.86 18.07
N ASP A 153 4.57 -4.13 18.70
CA ASP A 153 4.26 -3.46 19.96
C ASP A 153 5.21 -2.29 20.22
N SER A 154 5.06 -1.65 21.38
CA SER A 154 5.88 -0.54 21.85
C SER A 154 7.37 -0.87 22.02
N SER A 155 7.76 -2.14 22.07
CA SER A 155 9.13 -2.57 22.32
C SER A 155 10.01 -2.38 21.10
N PHE A 156 11.20 -1.84 21.29
CA PHE A 156 12.12 -1.53 20.19
C PHE A 156 12.54 -2.78 19.39
N ASN A 157 12.57 -3.94 20.05
CA ASN A 157 13.01 -5.22 19.47
C ASN A 157 11.86 -6.05 18.86
N SER A 158 10.61 -5.56 18.83
CA SER A 158 9.47 -6.31 18.26
C SER A 158 9.27 -6.09 16.76
N GLN A 159 10.32 -5.65 16.07
CA GLN A 159 10.32 -5.47 14.62
C GLN A 159 10.62 -6.78 13.92
N ILE A 160 9.75 -7.17 13.00
CA ILE A 160 9.89 -8.34 12.15
C ILE A 160 10.12 -7.84 10.73
N ILE A 161 11.14 -8.38 10.08
CA ILE A 161 11.38 -8.15 8.66
C ILE A 161 10.39 -9.01 7.87
N ILE A 162 9.54 -8.36 7.08
CA ILE A 162 8.59 -9.05 6.18
C ILE A 162 9.24 -9.27 4.81
N LYS A 163 9.93 -8.26 4.30
CA LYS A 163 10.73 -8.35 3.07
C LYS A 163 11.96 -7.47 3.22
N ASN A 164 13.10 -8.01 2.86
CA ASN A 164 14.26 -7.23 2.44
C ASN A 164 14.30 -7.27 0.92
N GLY A 165 14.52 -6.13 0.29
CA GLY A 165 14.64 -6.02 -1.15
C GLY A 165 15.89 -5.26 -1.56
N ASN A 166 16.24 -5.37 -2.84
CA ASN A 166 17.06 -4.37 -3.51
C ASN A 166 16.18 -3.39 -4.30
N MET A 167 16.78 -2.38 -4.94
CA MET A 167 16.07 -1.39 -5.76
C MET A 167 15.28 -2.00 -6.94
N TRP A 168 15.48 -3.29 -7.24
CA TRP A 168 14.77 -4.05 -8.28
C TRP A 168 13.66 -4.94 -7.72
N GLY A 169 13.55 -5.05 -6.39
CA GLY A 169 12.50 -5.83 -5.72
C GLY A 169 12.80 -7.32 -5.54
N GLU A 170 14.03 -7.76 -5.83
CA GLU A 170 14.52 -9.11 -5.54
C GLU A 170 14.68 -9.31 -4.03
#